data_AF-A0A0D5M592-F1
#
_entry.id   AF-A0A0D5M592-F1
#
_cell.length_a   1.000
_cell.length_b   1.000
_cell.length_c   1.000
_cell.angle_alpha   90.00
_cell.angle_beta   90.00
_cell.angle_gamma   90.00
#
_symmetry.space_group_name_H-M   'P 1'
#
loop_
_entity.id
_entity.type
_entity.pdbx_description
1 polymer ?
#
loop_
_entity_poly.entity_id
_entity_poly.type
_entity_poly.pdbx_seq_one_letter_code
_entity_poly.pdbx_strand_id
1 'polypeptide(L)'
;MPPKSSHFYAHSLPETDKQAWQTLDDHLQCVAEMAATRAERFGMADAGYTAGLLHDLGKYSAPFQRRLEGSPERVDHSTAGAIVAKQRFKGGIGDLLA
;
A
#
# COMPACT_ATOMS: atom_id res chain seq x y z
N MET A 1 28.10 10.71 0.13
CA MET A 1 27.19 9.56 0.00
C MET A 1 25.81 10.01 0.47
N PRO A 2 24.76 9.96 -0.36
CA PRO A 2 23.42 10.21 0.14
C PRO A 2 23.04 9.08 1.13
N PRO A 3 22.26 9.38 2.18
CA PRO A 3 21.89 8.38 3.19
C PRO A 3 21.04 7.27 2.57
N LYS A 4 21.27 6.03 3.02
CA LYS A 4 20.51 4.82 2.64
C LYS A 4 19.01 5.07 2.80
N SER A 5 18.28 4.98 1.69
CA SER A 5 16.83 4.91 1.66
C SER A 5 16.37 3.83 2.64
N SER A 6 15.53 4.17 3.61
CA SER A 6 14.84 3.17 4.41
C SER A 6 13.89 2.40 3.49
N HIS A 7 14.27 1.18 3.10
CA HIS A 7 13.41 0.33 2.29
C HIS A 7 12.22 -0.12 3.14
N PHE A 8 11.00 0.19 2.68
CA PHE A 8 9.77 -0.35 3.23
C PHE A 8 9.35 -1.55 2.40
N TYR A 9 8.86 -2.58 3.06
CA TYR A 9 8.44 -3.82 2.41
C TYR A 9 6.94 -4.05 2.58
N ALA A 10 6.31 -4.67 1.58
CA ALA A 10 4.89 -5.01 1.61
C ALA A 10 4.61 -6.35 2.30
N HIS A 11 5.53 -7.29 2.15
CA HIS A 11 5.45 -8.64 2.71
C HIS A 11 6.85 -9.21 2.98
N SER A 12 6.88 -10.21 3.86
CA SER A 12 8.06 -11.02 4.18
C SER A 12 7.85 -12.43 3.65
N LEU A 13 8.87 -13.02 3.04
CA LEU A 13 8.87 -14.44 2.70
C LEU A 13 9.46 -15.25 3.86
N PRO A 14 8.79 -16.32 4.33
CA PRO A 14 9.37 -17.22 5.31
C PRO A 14 10.71 -17.77 4.83
N GLU A 15 11.69 -17.87 5.72
CA GLU A 15 13.00 -18.50 5.46
C GLU A 15 13.89 -17.82 4.41
N THR A 16 13.51 -16.64 3.90
CA THR A 16 14.30 -15.92 2.89
C THR A 16 14.87 -14.61 3.44
N ASP A 17 16.11 -14.30 3.06
CA ASP A 17 16.73 -13.02 3.35
C ASP A 17 15.88 -11.86 2.83
N LYS A 18 15.99 -10.69 3.46
CA LYS A 18 15.28 -9.44 3.05
C LYS A 18 15.54 -9.03 1.60
N GLN A 19 16.56 -9.59 0.94
CA GLN A 19 16.82 -9.40 -0.48
C GLN A 19 15.70 -9.94 -1.38
N ALA A 20 14.93 -10.93 -0.91
CA ALA A 20 13.80 -11.50 -1.63
C ALA A 20 12.46 -10.82 -1.28
N TRP A 21 12.45 -9.87 -0.34
CA TRP A 21 11.23 -9.20 0.07
C TRP A 21 10.84 -8.15 -0.98
N GLN A 22 9.56 -8.09 -1.32
CA GLN A 22 9.05 -7.08 -2.24
C GLN A 22 8.94 -5.74 -1.53
N THR A 23 9.48 -4.69 -2.15
CA THR A 23 9.34 -3.34 -1.63
C THR A 23 7.88 -2.87 -1.70
N LEU A 24 7.51 -1.97 -0.80
CA LEU A 24 6.14 -1.48 -0.70
C LEU A 24 5.74 -0.61 -1.89
N ASP A 25 6.66 0.18 -2.45
CA ASP A 25 6.43 1.00 -3.63
C ASP A 25 6.15 0.14 -4.87
N ASP A 26 6.98 -0.86 -5.15
CA ASP A 26 6.77 -1.80 -6.28
C ASP A 26 5.45 -2.56 -6.13
N HIS A 27 5.13 -2.97 -4.90
CA HIS A 27 3.88 -3.65 -4.59
C HIS A 27 2.66 -2.76 -4.89
N LEU A 28 2.64 -1.54 -4.35
CA LEU A 28 1.53 -0.61 -4.53
C LEU A 28 1.35 -0.22 -6.00
N GLN A 29 2.45 -0.01 -6.73
CA GLN A 29 2.41 0.30 -8.16
C GLN A 29 1.80 -0.84 -8.98
N CYS A 30 2.24 -2.08 -8.76
CA CYS A 30 1.71 -3.25 -9.44
C CYS A 30 0.21 -3.45 -9.14
N VAL A 31 -0.20 -3.32 -7.87
CA VAL A 31 -1.61 -3.43 -7.48
C VAL A 31 -2.44 -2.31 -8.10
N ALA A 32 -1.94 -1.08 -8.14
CA ALA A 32 -2.62 0.06 -8.77
C ALA A 32 -2.87 -0.18 -10.27
N GLU A 33 -1.87 -0.64 -11.03
CA GLU A 33 -2.02 -0.95 -12.45
C GLU A 33 -3.03 -2.07 -12.71
N MET A 34 -2.98 -3.14 -11.90
CA MET A 34 -3.94 -4.23 -11.99
C MET A 34 -5.36 -3.77 -11.65
N ALA A 35 -5.51 -2.95 -10.61
CA ALA A 35 -6.80 -2.41 -10.18
C ALA A 35 -7.39 -1.46 -11.22
N ALA A 36 -6.57 -0.59 -11.81
CA ALA A 36 -6.96 0.29 -12.92
C ALA A 36 -7.48 -0.52 -14.11
N THR A 37 -6.70 -1.51 -14.56
CA THR A 37 -7.06 -2.39 -15.69
C THR A 37 -8.41 -3.09 -15.45
N ARG A 38 -8.66 -3.54 -14.22
CA ARG A 38 -9.92 -4.20 -13.86
C ARG A 38 -11.09 -3.21 -13.75
N ALA A 39 -10.84 -1.99 -13.27
CA ALA A 39 -11.84 -0.96 -13.10
C ALA A 39 -12.22 -0.26 -14.42
N GLU A 40 -11.37 -0.37 -15.45
CA GLU A 40 -11.59 0.24 -16.76
C GLU A 40 -12.91 -0.20 -17.42
N ARG A 41 -13.35 -1.44 -17.19
CA ARG A 41 -14.66 -1.94 -17.69
C ARG A 41 -15.86 -1.13 -17.17
N PHE A 42 -15.66 -0.33 -16.13
CA PHE A 42 -16.65 0.56 -15.54
C PHE A 42 -16.38 2.04 -15.85
N GLY A 43 -15.34 2.36 -16.65
CA GLY A 43 -14.86 3.73 -16.86
C GLY A 43 -14.21 4.33 -15.62
N MET A 44 -13.63 3.50 -14.75
CA MET A 44 -13.15 3.90 -13.42
C MET A 44 -11.66 3.56 -13.20
N ALA A 45 -10.85 3.51 -14.25
CA ALA A 45 -9.41 3.19 -14.12
C ALA A 45 -8.69 4.08 -13.09
N ASP A 46 -8.90 5.39 -13.09
CA ASP A 46 -8.26 6.31 -12.13
C ASP A 46 -8.63 6.00 -10.67
N ALA A 47 -9.89 5.66 -10.42
CA ALA A 47 -10.35 5.25 -9.10
C ALA A 47 -9.73 3.90 -8.71
N GLY A 48 -9.68 2.94 -9.63
CA GLY A 48 -9.01 1.66 -9.42
C GLY A 48 -7.52 1.82 -9.10
N TYR A 49 -6.81 2.64 -9.88
CA TYR A 49 -5.41 2.97 -9.67
C TYR A 49 -5.19 3.58 -8.28
N THR A 50 -5.99 4.58 -7.94
CA THR A 50 -5.92 5.27 -6.65
C THR A 50 -6.20 4.32 -5.49
N ALA A 51 -7.22 3.47 -5.60
CA ALA A 51 -7.53 2.46 -4.58
C ALA A 51 -6.33 1.51 -4.38
N GLY A 52 -5.71 1.04 -5.46
CA GLY A 52 -4.53 0.17 -5.38
C GLY A 52 -3.33 0.84 -4.74
N LEU A 53 -3.08 2.13 -5.00
CA LEU A 53 -2.02 2.89 -4.33
C LEU A 53 -2.27 3.10 -2.84
N LEU A 54 -3.53 3.30 -2.44
CA LEU A 54 -3.87 3.67 -1.06
C LEU A 54 -4.10 2.45 -0.16
N HIS A 55 -4.48 1.29 -0.69
CA HIS A 55 -5.00 0.17 0.10
C HIS A 55 -4.09 -0.27 1.26
N ASP A 56 -2.78 -0.20 1.07
CA ASP A 56 -1.75 -0.63 2.02
C ASP A 56 -0.82 0.50 2.45
N LEU A 57 -1.27 1.75 2.32
CA LEU A 57 -0.47 2.93 2.67
C LEU A 57 0.05 2.89 4.12
N GLY A 58 -0.70 2.28 5.05
CA GLY A 58 -0.28 2.15 6.46
C GLY A 58 0.92 1.24 6.69
N LYS A 59 1.35 0.48 5.68
CA LYS A 59 2.59 -0.32 5.73
C LYS A 59 3.86 0.53 5.72
N TYR A 60 3.77 1.82 5.36
CA TYR A 60 4.83 2.83 5.56
C TYR A 60 4.95 3.27 7.04
N SER A 61 4.89 2.31 7.96
CA SER A 61 4.98 2.57 9.40
C SER A 61 6.01 1.66 10.04
N ALA A 62 6.77 2.20 11.00
CA ALA A 62 7.76 1.43 11.74
C ALA A 62 7.17 0.19 12.45
N PRO A 63 5.96 0.26 13.07
CA PRO A 63 5.31 -0.91 13.61
C PRO A 63 5.08 -2.02 12.58
N PHE A 64 4.60 -1.67 11.37
CA PHE A 64 4.35 -2.67 10.34
C PHE A 64 5.66 -3.33 9.86
N GLN A 65 6.73 -2.54 9.67
CA GLN A 65 8.02 -3.09 9.26
C GLN A 65 8.61 -4.03 10.34
N ARG A 66 8.49 -3.70 11.63
CA ARG A 66 8.88 -4.62 12.72
C ARG A 66 8.04 -5.89 12.75
N ARG A 67 6.75 -5.81 12.38
CA ARG A 67 5.89 -7.00 12.26
C ARG A 67 6.39 -7.95 11.17
N LEU A 68 6.84 -7.43 10.03
CA LEU A 68 7.48 -8.26 8.99
C LEU A 68 8.75 -8.94 9.49
N GLU A 69 9.45 -8.32 10.44
CA GLU A 69 10.65 -8.86 11.09
C GLU A 69 10.34 -9.83 12.25
N GLY A 70 9.07 -10.19 12.48
CA GLY A 70 8.66 -11.18 13.47
C GLY A 70 8.11 -10.62 14.78
N SER A 71 7.93 -9.29 14.89
CA SER A 71 7.21 -8.72 16.04
C SER A 71 5.77 -9.23 16.09
N PRO A 72 5.24 -9.62 17.27
CA PRO A 72 3.85 -10.06 17.43
C PRO A 72 2.84 -8.89 17.43
N GLU A 73 3.33 -7.65 17.30
CA GLU A 73 2.50 -6.43 17.31
C GLU A 73 1.44 -6.49 16.20
N ARG A 74 0.17 -6.31 16.58
CA ARG A 74 -0.91 -6.12 15.62
C ARG A 74 -0.91 -4.66 15.16
N VAL A 75 -0.84 -4.46 13.86
CA VAL A 75 -0.76 -3.13 13.25
C VAL A 75 -1.91 -2.98 12.26
N ASP A 76 -2.72 -1.93 12.44
CA ASP A 76 -3.69 -1.49 11.45
C ASP A 76 -2.95 -0.79 10.31
N HIS A 77 -2.95 -1.39 9.13
CA HIS A 77 -2.32 -0.83 7.93
C HIS A 77 -3.34 -0.34 6.90
N SER A 78 -4.63 -0.64 7.09
CA SER A 78 -5.71 -0.34 6.14
C SER A 78 -6.29 1.06 6.34
N THR A 79 -6.37 1.54 7.59
CA THR A 79 -7.07 2.82 7.88
C THR A 79 -6.35 4.05 7.31
N ALA A 80 -5.02 4.00 7.19
CA ALA A 80 -4.25 5.13 6.67
C ALA A 80 -4.64 5.49 5.22
N GLY A 81 -4.87 4.48 4.37
CA GLY A 81 -5.31 4.68 2.99
C GLY A 81 -6.68 5.35 2.90
N ALA A 82 -7.63 4.87 3.70
CA ALA A 82 -8.98 5.40 3.77
C ALA A 82 -9.02 6.87 4.22
N ILE A 83 -8.23 7.24 5.23
CA ILE A 83 -8.11 8.63 5.68
C ILE A 83 -7.60 9.52 4.54
N VAL A 84 -6.55 9.09 3.83
CA VAL A 84 -5.98 9.86 2.71
C VAL A 84 -6.98 9.97 1.56
N ALA A 85 -7.72 8.90 1.25
CA ALA A 85 -8.77 8.92 0.24
C ALA A 85 -9.82 10.02 0.56
N LYS A 86 -10.33 10.05 1.80
CA LYS A 86 -11.31 11.05 2.24
C LYS A 86 -10.77 12.48 2.28
N GLN A 87 -9.48 12.66 2.54
CA GLN A 87 -8.85 13.97 2.57
C GLN A 87 -8.58 14.53 1.16
N ARG A 88 -8.16 13.66 0.23
CA ARG A 88 -7.73 14.03 -1.12
C ARG A 88 -8.88 14.10 -2.11
N PHE A 89 -9.91 13.27 -1.94
CA PHE A 89 -11.06 13.18 -2.84
C PHE A 89 -12.33 13.56 -2.09
N LYS A 90 -13.09 14.52 -2.64
CA LYS A 90 -14.35 14.98 -2.04
C LYS A 90 -15.54 14.22 -2.63
N GLY A 91 -16.59 14.08 -1.83
CA GLY A 91 -17.84 13.46 -2.26
C GLY A 91 -17.72 11.95 -2.48
N GLY A 92 -18.61 11.40 -3.30
CA GLY A 92 -18.79 9.94 -3.43
C GLY A 92 -17.54 9.14 -3.82
N ILE A 93 -16.54 9.75 -4.47
CA ILE A 93 -15.27 9.09 -4.79
C ILE A 93 -14.40 8.90 -3.55
N GLY A 94 -14.34 9.88 -2.65
CA GLY A 94 -13.58 9.74 -1.40
C GLY A 94 -14.17 8.69 -0.47
N ASP A 95 -15.50 8.56 -0.44
CA ASP A 95 -16.19 7.50 0.30
C ASP A 95 -16.07 6.13 -0.38
N LEU A 96 -16.03 6.08 -1.71
CA LEU A 96 -15.83 4.83 -2.45
C LEU A 96 -14.42 4.24 -2.26
N LEU A 97 -13.41 5.11 -2.15
CA LEU A 97 -12.00 4.72 -2.03
C LEU A 97 -11.56 4.42 -0.58
N ALA A 98 -12.44 4.62 0.41
CA ALA A 98 -12.16 4.54 1.83
C ALA A 98 -12.71 3.27 2.50
#